data_AF-A0A2V7F3J5-F1
#
_entry.id   AF-A0A2V7F3J5-F1
#
_cell.length_a   1.000
_cell.length_b   1.000
_cell.length_c   1.000
_cell.angle_alpha   90.00
_cell.angle_beta   90.00
_cell.angle_gamma   90.00
#
_symmetry.space_group_name_H-M   'P 1'
#
loop_
_entity.id
_entity.type
_entity.pdbx_description
1 polymer ?
#
loop_
_entity_poly.entity_id
_entity_poly.type
_entity_poly.pdbx_seq_one_letter_code
_entity_poly.pdbx_strand_id
1 'polypeptide(L)'
;MVVPPAPAAGRRGGGRDARGARTARPPRPAGAGTALASRRGHAARPAALLPGPARRHGRDRVPDLHDARGAVGAAAVTTAELYDVVVVGGGPAGSTAGAFLAQAGRRVLLVEREPFPRFHVGESLLPATLPILDRLGVHRAIAERGFQVKYGATFHDQESGLEHTFYFLQDKPWPNYTYQVPRADFDALLLEHAQKLGVDVRQPATVESVAFDAGGVTVTAESHGQRNEVRARFLVDASGRAGLLSQKIGRRERIPNLGKVALFAHWRGGWRAPGPDEGNIRIYVFESGWFWWIPLAGDRTSVGCVMHARTVRDWGETREALYREMIRRCRRVAEGLQGAQQVTEVHSEASFSYRNTPVVGDRFLAVGDAIAFVDPIFSGGVHIAMQSGELAARAIDQALTDGRFEARRFTAYERHVWGGLRPFFRFIHKYYEPAFLELFLKPKAAFGMVDAVLSVLSGGAFLGMSWRARASLLLLFSIARVNVWMRRRAGLPVESRLEW
;
A
#
# COMPACT_ATOMS: atom_id res chain seq x y z
N MET A 1 31.14 30.85 3.11
CA MET A 1 31.16 31.78 1.96
C MET A 1 32.37 31.42 1.10
N VAL A 2 32.19 30.55 0.09
CA VAL A 2 33.23 30.10 -0.85
C VAL A 2 32.53 29.87 -2.20
N VAL A 3 33.13 30.32 -3.30
CA VAL A 3 32.55 30.31 -4.66
C VAL A 3 33.30 29.29 -5.53
N PRO A 4 32.63 28.43 -6.31
CA PRO A 4 33.27 27.56 -7.30
C PRO A 4 33.42 28.29 -8.67
N PRO A 5 34.45 27.96 -9.47
CA PRO A 5 34.71 28.62 -10.76
C PRO A 5 33.79 28.11 -11.89
N ALA A 6 33.57 28.96 -12.89
CA ALA A 6 32.78 28.66 -14.09
C ALA A 6 33.54 27.79 -15.12
N PRO A 7 32.84 26.97 -15.93
CA PRO A 7 33.47 26.12 -16.95
C PRO A 7 33.81 26.88 -18.24
N ALA A 8 34.93 26.51 -18.85
CA ALA A 8 35.38 27.07 -20.13
C ALA A 8 34.63 26.49 -21.34
N ALA A 9 34.49 27.29 -22.40
CA ALA A 9 33.80 26.90 -23.64
C ALA A 9 34.74 26.20 -24.64
N GLY A 10 34.31 25.05 -25.19
CA GLY A 10 35.00 24.30 -26.25
C GLY A 10 34.13 24.17 -27.52
N ARG A 11 34.74 24.32 -28.70
CA ARG A 11 34.03 24.47 -30.00
C ARG A 11 33.79 23.16 -30.76
N ARG A 12 32.56 23.05 -31.29
CA ARG A 12 32.13 22.59 -32.65
C ARG A 12 33.04 21.68 -33.50
N GLY A 13 32.41 20.59 -33.97
CA GLY A 13 32.58 19.92 -35.29
C GLY A 13 31.51 18.81 -35.41
N GLY A 14 30.95 18.41 -36.56
CA GLY A 14 31.10 18.88 -37.94
C GLY A 14 31.00 17.70 -38.94
N GLY A 15 29.91 17.59 -39.73
CA GLY A 15 29.61 16.44 -40.63
C GLY A 15 28.31 15.73 -40.22
N ARG A 16 27.16 15.70 -40.91
CA ARG A 16 26.69 15.77 -42.32
C ARG A 16 26.66 14.45 -43.11
N ASP A 17 25.48 14.24 -43.72
CA ASP A 17 25.09 13.40 -44.86
C ASP A 17 24.90 11.87 -44.68
N ALA A 18 24.07 11.16 -45.46
CA ALA A 18 22.75 11.45 -46.09
C ALA A 18 22.18 10.18 -46.82
N ARG A 19 20.84 10.00 -46.88
CA ARG A 19 20.09 9.00 -47.72
C ARG A 19 20.35 7.52 -47.33
N GLY A 20 19.58 6.47 -47.61
CA GLY A 20 18.27 6.19 -48.28
C GLY A 20 18.21 4.67 -48.60
N ALA A 21 17.11 3.97 -48.92
CA ALA A 21 15.66 4.24 -48.89
C ALA A 21 14.86 2.91 -49.15
N ARG A 22 13.51 2.97 -49.19
CA ARG A 22 12.55 2.03 -49.86
C ARG A 22 12.28 0.61 -49.31
N THR A 23 11.10 0.47 -48.68
CA THR A 23 9.96 -0.44 -49.05
C THR A 23 10.19 -1.85 -49.62
N ALA A 24 9.64 -2.88 -48.95
CA ALA A 24 8.97 -4.04 -49.60
C ALA A 24 8.04 -4.84 -48.64
N ARG A 25 6.83 -5.17 -49.13
CA ARG A 25 5.85 -6.19 -48.63
C ARG A 25 4.77 -6.33 -49.73
N PRO A 26 3.97 -7.42 -49.85
CA PRO A 26 4.06 -8.77 -49.25
C PRO A 26 4.18 -9.85 -50.38
N PRO A 27 3.81 -11.13 -50.14
CA PRO A 27 2.45 -11.54 -50.54
C PRO A 27 1.72 -12.58 -49.64
N ARG A 28 0.41 -12.70 -49.88
CA ARG A 28 -0.55 -13.81 -49.64
C ARG A 28 -1.22 -14.08 -51.02
N PRO A 29 -1.74 -15.28 -51.38
CA PRO A 29 -2.87 -15.99 -50.74
C PRO A 29 -2.53 -17.49 -50.50
N ALA A 30 -3.42 -18.49 -50.33
CA ALA A 30 -4.89 -18.62 -50.28
C ALA A 30 -5.28 -19.65 -49.16
N GLY A 31 -6.43 -20.33 -49.06
CA GLY A 31 -7.72 -20.32 -49.77
C GLY A 31 -8.53 -21.61 -49.45
N ALA A 32 -9.88 -21.54 -49.52
CA ALA A 32 -10.86 -22.62 -49.22
C ALA A 32 -10.95 -23.07 -47.73
N GLY A 33 -12.10 -23.52 -47.21
CA GLY A 33 -13.43 -23.62 -47.82
C GLY A 33 -14.54 -23.95 -46.79
N THR A 34 -15.77 -23.52 -47.10
CA THR A 34 -17.00 -23.63 -46.30
C THR A 34 -17.50 -25.04 -46.01
N ALA A 35 -18.14 -25.26 -44.85
CA ALA A 35 -19.42 -25.99 -44.75
C ALA A 35 -20.14 -25.78 -43.39
N LEU A 36 -21.45 -25.51 -43.42
CA LEU A 36 -22.36 -25.72 -42.28
C LEU A 36 -22.84 -27.18 -42.27
N ALA A 37 -22.98 -27.78 -41.09
CA ALA A 37 -23.99 -28.81 -40.84
C ALA A 37 -24.32 -28.93 -39.34
N SER A 38 -25.60 -28.92 -39.02
CA SER A 38 -26.14 -29.15 -37.69
C SER A 38 -26.34 -30.63 -37.42
N ARG A 39 -26.26 -31.06 -36.14
CA ARG A 39 -27.16 -32.08 -35.57
C ARG A 39 -27.15 -32.11 -34.04
N ARG A 40 -28.28 -32.56 -33.49
CA ARG A 40 -28.63 -32.64 -32.05
C ARG A 40 -27.98 -33.85 -31.39
N GLY A 41 -27.77 -33.84 -30.07
CA GLY A 41 -27.32 -35.05 -29.35
C GLY A 41 -27.16 -34.96 -27.84
N HIS A 42 -28.28 -34.97 -27.10
CA HIS A 42 -28.45 -35.52 -25.74
C HIS A 42 -27.62 -34.97 -24.55
N ALA A 43 -28.36 -34.59 -23.49
CA ALA A 43 -27.83 -34.35 -22.15
C ALA A 43 -27.91 -35.61 -21.28
N ALA A 44 -27.03 -35.75 -20.30
CA ALA A 44 -27.14 -36.72 -19.22
C ALA A 44 -26.88 -36.06 -17.86
N ARG A 45 -27.83 -36.22 -16.94
CA ARG A 45 -27.69 -35.90 -15.50
C ARG A 45 -27.31 -37.17 -14.74
N PRO A 46 -26.60 -37.07 -13.60
CA PRO A 46 -26.80 -37.98 -12.47
C PRO A 46 -27.87 -37.43 -11.51
N ALA A 47 -28.54 -38.34 -10.80
CA ALA A 47 -29.76 -38.06 -10.04
C ALA A 47 -29.52 -37.79 -8.55
N ALA A 48 -30.50 -37.16 -7.91
CA ALA A 48 -30.63 -37.13 -6.45
C ALA A 48 -31.39 -38.38 -5.95
N LEU A 49 -31.11 -38.80 -4.72
CA LEU A 49 -31.94 -39.72 -3.94
C LEU A 49 -32.17 -39.15 -2.54
N LEU A 50 -33.42 -39.25 -2.08
CA LEU A 50 -33.96 -38.72 -0.81
C LEU A 50 -34.26 -39.87 0.20
N PRO A 51 -34.58 -39.59 1.47
CA PRO A 51 -34.30 -40.50 2.59
C PRO A 51 -35.52 -41.20 3.22
N GLY A 52 -35.25 -42.09 4.18
CA GLY A 52 -36.18 -42.52 5.25
C GLY A 52 -35.84 -43.91 5.83
N PRO A 53 -36.50 -44.39 6.90
CA PRO A 53 -37.10 -43.65 8.01
C PRO A 53 -36.70 -44.22 9.41
N ALA A 54 -37.31 -43.69 10.49
CA ALA A 54 -36.89 -43.86 11.89
C ALA A 54 -37.35 -45.16 12.62
N ARG A 55 -36.75 -45.43 13.80
CA ARG A 55 -37.35 -46.24 14.89
C ARG A 55 -37.06 -45.64 16.29
N ARG A 56 -37.88 -46.01 17.27
CA ARG A 56 -38.01 -45.41 18.62
C ARG A 56 -37.42 -46.27 19.76
N HIS A 57 -37.14 -45.58 20.88
CA HIS A 57 -37.21 -46.00 22.29
C HIS A 57 -36.40 -47.20 22.82
N GLY A 58 -35.63 -46.91 23.86
CA GLY A 58 -35.35 -47.79 25.01
C GLY A 58 -35.06 -46.92 26.24
N ARG A 59 -35.73 -47.17 27.37
CA ARG A 59 -35.33 -46.65 28.68
C ARG A 59 -34.30 -47.62 29.27
N ASP A 60 -33.31 -47.15 30.04
CA ASP A 60 -33.21 -47.47 31.48
C ASP A 60 -31.87 -47.03 32.13
N ARG A 61 -31.98 -46.76 33.44
CA ARG A 61 -30.94 -46.82 34.50
C ARG A 61 -29.74 -45.86 34.46
N VAL A 62 -29.88 -44.82 35.28
CA VAL A 62 -28.79 -44.27 36.11
C VAL A 62 -28.32 -45.33 37.12
N PRO A 63 -27.01 -45.39 37.39
CA PRO A 63 -26.55 -45.56 38.77
C PRO A 63 -25.57 -44.43 39.17
N ASP A 64 -25.90 -43.73 40.25
CA ASP A 64 -24.90 -43.02 41.05
C ASP A 64 -23.94 -44.04 41.67
N LEU A 65 -22.64 -43.75 41.71
CA LEU A 65 -21.76 -44.22 42.77
C LEU A 65 -20.46 -43.40 42.84
N HIS A 66 -20.05 -43.16 44.08
CA HIS A 66 -19.01 -42.25 44.55
C HIS A 66 -17.58 -42.46 44.02
N ASP A 67 -16.87 -41.32 44.00
CA ASP A 67 -15.45 -41.12 44.38
C ASP A 67 -14.37 -41.91 43.62
N ALA A 68 -13.79 -41.26 42.61
CA ALA A 68 -12.47 -41.58 42.08
C ALA A 68 -11.63 -40.30 42.00
N ARG A 69 -10.79 -40.07 43.03
CA ARG A 69 -9.83 -38.96 43.12
C ARG A 69 -8.73 -39.09 42.06
N GLY A 70 -9.00 -38.61 40.85
CA GLY A 70 -8.00 -38.43 39.80
C GLY A 70 -7.51 -36.98 39.77
N ALA A 71 -6.29 -36.74 40.28
CA ALA A 71 -5.65 -35.43 40.18
C ALA A 71 -5.20 -35.16 38.73
N VAL A 72 -6.14 -34.72 37.89
CA VAL A 72 -5.81 -34.10 36.61
C VAL A 72 -5.20 -32.75 36.92
N GLY A 73 -3.91 -32.60 36.62
CA GLY A 73 -3.17 -31.37 36.89
C GLY A 73 -3.89 -30.18 36.26
N ALA A 74 -4.39 -29.28 37.11
CA ALA A 74 -4.84 -27.97 36.65
C ALA A 74 -3.62 -27.28 36.02
N ALA A 75 -3.61 -27.21 34.68
CA ALA A 75 -2.68 -26.33 33.98
C ALA A 75 -2.83 -24.95 34.62
N ALA A 76 -1.73 -24.42 35.17
CA ALA A 76 -1.78 -23.16 35.87
C ALA A 76 -2.26 -22.10 34.88
N VAL A 77 -3.51 -21.65 35.06
CA VAL A 77 -4.04 -20.49 34.35
C VAL A 77 -3.28 -19.30 34.89
N THR A 78 -2.15 -19.02 34.25
CA THR A 78 -1.40 -17.78 34.44
C THR A 78 -2.41 -16.65 34.32
N THR A 79 -2.56 -15.87 35.40
CA THR A 79 -3.49 -14.74 35.46
C THR A 79 -3.23 -13.85 34.25
N ALA A 80 -4.14 -13.90 33.27
CA ALA A 80 -3.92 -13.32 31.96
C ALA A 80 -3.57 -11.84 32.12
N GLU A 81 -2.39 -11.45 31.63
CA GLU A 81 -1.93 -10.07 31.74
C GLU A 81 -2.94 -9.15 31.07
N LEU A 82 -3.54 -8.25 31.85
CA LEU A 82 -4.52 -7.31 31.36
C LEU A 82 -3.81 -6.07 30.80
N TYR A 83 -3.96 -5.87 29.49
CA TYR A 83 -3.55 -4.68 28.76
C TYR A 83 -4.75 -3.73 28.55
N ASP A 84 -4.50 -2.44 28.38
CA ASP A 84 -5.53 -1.53 27.87
C ASP A 84 -5.79 -1.84 26.39
N VAL A 85 -4.71 -2.00 25.62
CA VAL A 85 -4.78 -2.20 24.17
C VAL A 85 -3.83 -3.30 23.72
N VAL A 86 -4.30 -4.16 22.81
CA VAL A 86 -3.46 -5.05 22.02
C VAL A 86 -3.42 -4.57 20.57
N VAL A 87 -2.23 -4.39 20.02
CA VAL A 87 -1.97 -4.00 18.63
C VAL A 87 -1.43 -5.22 17.88
N VAL A 88 -2.04 -5.58 16.77
CA VAL A 88 -1.59 -6.73 15.96
C VAL A 88 -0.85 -6.21 14.72
N GLY A 89 0.47 -6.41 14.65
CA GLY A 89 1.36 -5.94 13.58
C GLY A 89 2.24 -4.77 14.00
N GLY A 90 3.55 -4.87 13.77
CA GLY A 90 4.60 -3.90 14.11
C GLY A 90 5.06 -3.02 12.94
N GLY A 91 4.33 -3.03 11.83
CA GLY A 91 4.56 -2.07 10.74
C GLY A 91 4.21 -0.63 11.15
N PRO A 92 4.42 0.37 10.25
CA PRO A 92 4.29 1.80 10.59
C PRO A 92 2.96 2.21 11.23
N ALA A 93 1.85 1.55 10.90
CA ALA A 93 0.55 1.81 11.52
C ALA A 93 0.51 1.39 13.00
N GLY A 94 0.97 0.17 13.30
CA GLY A 94 0.90 -0.43 14.63
C GLY A 94 1.89 0.20 15.60
N SER A 95 3.15 0.37 15.18
CA SER A 95 4.17 1.05 15.98
C SER A 95 3.79 2.51 16.28
N THR A 96 3.15 3.22 15.33
CA THR A 96 2.62 4.57 15.57
C THR A 96 1.45 4.56 16.56
N ALA A 97 0.48 3.66 16.38
CA ALA A 97 -0.67 3.55 17.29
C ALA A 97 -0.24 3.20 18.72
N GLY A 98 0.64 2.21 18.87
CA GLY A 98 1.19 1.78 20.15
C GLY A 98 2.01 2.87 20.83
N ALA A 99 2.90 3.54 20.10
CA ALA A 99 3.71 4.64 20.64
C ALA A 99 2.85 5.81 21.17
N PHE A 100 1.85 6.26 20.41
CA PHE A 100 0.96 7.34 20.88
C PHE A 100 0.08 6.90 22.07
N LEU A 101 -0.34 5.64 22.13
CA LEU A 101 -1.07 5.09 23.29
C LEU A 101 -0.20 4.99 24.54
N ALA A 102 1.07 4.58 24.39
CA ALA A 102 2.03 4.54 25.48
C ALA A 102 2.39 5.95 25.99
N GLN A 103 2.54 6.93 25.09
CA GLN A 103 2.66 8.36 25.44
C GLN A 103 1.44 8.89 26.21
N ALA A 104 0.24 8.35 25.97
CA ALA A 104 -0.98 8.63 26.73
C ALA A 104 -1.09 7.80 28.04
N GLY A 105 -0.03 7.10 28.45
CA GLY A 105 0.02 6.32 29.69
C GLY A 105 -0.76 5.01 29.67
N ARG A 106 -1.09 4.46 28.49
CA ARG A 106 -1.82 3.18 28.37
C ARG A 106 -0.89 1.99 28.38
N ARG A 107 -1.31 0.88 29.01
CA ARG A 107 -0.56 -0.38 28.94
C ARG A 107 -0.85 -1.06 27.59
N VAL A 108 0.12 -1.02 26.67
CA VAL A 108 -0.01 -1.56 25.31
C VAL A 108 0.83 -2.82 25.13
N LEU A 109 0.21 -3.87 24.59
CA LEU A 109 0.90 -4.98 23.95
C LEU A 109 0.87 -4.78 22.43
N LEU A 110 1.99 -5.02 21.75
CA LEU A 110 2.08 -5.12 20.31
C LEU A 110 2.65 -6.50 19.94
N VAL A 111 1.93 -7.23 19.10
CA VAL A 111 2.28 -8.58 18.64
C VAL A 111 2.67 -8.52 17.16
N GLU A 112 3.92 -8.83 16.83
CA GLU A 112 4.44 -8.83 15.46
C GLU A 112 5.00 -10.21 15.09
N ARG A 113 4.61 -10.71 13.92
CA ARG A 113 4.87 -12.07 13.45
C ARG A 113 6.34 -12.29 13.11
N GLU A 114 6.97 -11.30 12.50
CA GLU A 114 8.30 -11.44 11.92
C GLU A 114 9.34 -10.72 12.78
N PRO A 115 10.54 -11.30 13.00
CA PRO A 115 11.59 -10.60 13.75
C PRO A 115 12.08 -9.39 12.95
N PHE A 116 12.22 -8.24 13.60
CA PHE A 116 12.76 -7.03 12.97
C PHE A 116 14.30 -6.99 13.11
N PRO A 117 15.03 -6.39 12.15
CA PRO A 117 14.54 -5.77 10.91
C PRO A 117 14.12 -6.78 9.84
N ARG A 118 13.00 -6.54 9.16
CA ARG A 118 12.48 -7.39 8.04
C ARG A 118 12.28 -6.61 6.75
N PHE A 119 12.43 -7.28 5.61
CA PHE A 119 12.14 -6.67 4.30
C PHE A 119 10.65 -6.32 4.15
N HIS A 120 10.36 -5.19 3.50
CA HIS A 120 9.00 -4.79 3.11
C HIS A 120 9.07 -3.76 1.96
N VAL A 121 8.09 -3.75 1.06
CA VAL A 121 8.01 -2.75 -0.04
C VAL A 121 7.31 -1.46 0.40
N GLY A 122 7.55 -0.35 -0.31
CA GLY A 122 6.91 0.94 -0.07
C GLY A 122 7.83 1.90 0.67
N GLU A 123 8.90 2.29 -0.01
CA GLU A 123 10.08 2.97 0.54
C GLU A 123 10.05 4.49 0.34
N SER A 124 9.20 4.96 -0.58
CA SER A 124 9.01 6.40 -0.85
C SER A 124 8.00 6.98 0.12
N LEU A 125 8.42 7.97 0.92
CA LEU A 125 7.55 8.65 1.89
C LEU A 125 6.87 9.90 1.30
N LEU A 126 5.93 10.46 2.06
CA LEU A 126 5.30 11.76 1.80
C LEU A 126 5.65 12.77 2.91
N PRO A 127 5.78 14.07 2.62
CA PRO A 127 6.19 15.07 3.61
C PRO A 127 5.27 15.20 4.83
N ALA A 128 3.94 15.02 4.69
CA ALA A 128 3.03 15.06 5.83
C ALA A 128 3.20 13.86 6.80
N THR A 129 4.07 12.90 6.50
CA THR A 129 4.56 11.93 7.48
C THR A 129 5.51 12.56 8.50
N LEU A 130 6.33 13.55 8.11
CA LEU A 130 7.36 14.10 9.01
C LEU A 130 6.76 14.75 10.27
N PRO A 131 5.68 15.57 10.21
CA PRO A 131 5.01 16.06 11.42
C PRO A 131 4.49 14.97 12.36
N ILE A 132 4.20 13.76 11.86
CA ILE A 132 3.81 12.62 12.71
C ILE A 132 5.05 12.08 13.45
N LEU A 133 6.19 11.99 12.76
CA LEU A 133 7.47 11.60 13.36
C LEU A 133 7.95 12.62 14.41
N ASP A 134 7.69 13.92 14.19
CA ASP A 134 7.95 14.99 15.15
C ASP A 134 7.11 14.81 16.41
N ARG A 135 5.78 14.59 16.27
CA ARG A 135 4.87 14.35 17.41
C ARG A 135 5.18 13.05 18.16
N LEU A 136 5.65 12.02 17.47
CA LEU A 136 6.16 10.79 18.09
C LEU A 136 7.49 11.01 18.83
N GLY A 137 8.29 12.01 18.45
CA GLY A 137 9.64 12.23 18.96
C GLY A 137 10.73 11.35 18.32
N VAL A 138 10.44 10.71 17.18
CA VAL A 138 11.34 9.75 16.50
C VAL A 138 12.04 10.34 15.26
N HIS A 139 11.60 11.52 14.78
CA HIS A 139 12.13 12.13 13.55
C HIS A 139 13.65 12.33 13.58
N ARG A 140 14.22 12.74 14.72
CA ARG A 140 15.67 12.94 14.87
C ARG A 140 16.46 11.66 14.58
N ALA A 141 16.08 10.52 15.17
CA ALA A 141 16.75 9.24 14.96
C ALA A 141 16.65 8.77 13.49
N ILE A 142 15.54 9.08 12.82
CA ILE A 142 15.33 8.81 11.39
C ILE A 142 16.20 9.71 10.50
N ALA A 143 16.37 10.99 10.86
CA ALA A 143 17.25 11.91 10.15
C ALA A 143 18.74 11.52 10.31
N GLU A 144 19.15 11.15 11.53
CA GLU A 144 20.52 10.68 11.85
C GLU A 144 20.88 9.37 11.12
N ARG A 145 19.90 8.59 10.65
CA ARG A 145 20.13 7.38 9.83
C ARG A 145 20.66 7.69 8.41
N GLY A 146 20.57 8.92 7.92
CA GLY A 146 21.12 9.32 6.62
C GLY A 146 20.37 8.76 5.41
N PHE A 147 19.05 8.61 5.52
CA PHE A 147 18.20 8.21 4.39
C PHE A 147 18.23 9.25 3.25
N GLN A 148 18.02 8.80 2.00
CA GLN A 148 18.06 9.68 0.83
C GLN A 148 16.94 10.72 0.91
N VAL A 149 17.27 12.00 0.80
CA VAL A 149 16.29 13.10 0.84
C VAL A 149 15.57 13.22 -0.50
N LYS A 150 14.25 13.32 -0.45
CA LYS A 150 13.33 13.43 -1.59
C LYS A 150 12.63 14.79 -1.57
N TYR A 151 12.79 15.57 -2.64
CA TYR A 151 12.17 16.89 -2.79
C TYR A 151 10.91 16.89 -3.69
N GLY A 152 10.60 15.76 -4.32
CA GLY A 152 9.50 15.66 -5.27
C GLY A 152 9.34 14.29 -5.91
N ALA A 153 8.65 14.27 -7.05
CA ALA A 153 8.41 13.10 -7.89
C ALA A 153 8.40 13.49 -9.38
N THR A 154 9.12 12.74 -10.21
CA THR A 154 9.07 12.89 -11.68
C THR A 154 8.17 11.82 -12.28
N PHE A 155 7.29 12.21 -13.19
CA PHE A 155 6.45 11.29 -13.96
C PHE A 155 6.79 11.42 -15.44
N HIS A 156 6.92 10.29 -16.14
CA HIS A 156 7.28 10.19 -17.54
C HIS A 156 6.36 9.18 -18.25
N ASP A 157 5.72 9.55 -19.36
CA ASP A 157 4.97 8.63 -20.24
C ASP A 157 5.77 8.36 -21.52
N GLN A 158 6.25 7.13 -21.68
CA GLN A 158 7.07 6.71 -22.81
C GLN A 158 6.36 6.91 -24.16
N GLU A 159 5.03 6.73 -24.21
CA GLU A 159 4.27 6.77 -25.45
C GLU A 159 4.02 8.19 -25.98
N SER A 160 3.96 9.19 -25.09
CA SER A 160 3.83 10.59 -25.47
C SER A 160 5.13 11.39 -25.36
N GLY A 161 6.16 10.82 -24.73
CA GLY A 161 7.42 11.49 -24.39
C GLY A 161 7.28 12.61 -23.36
N LEU A 162 6.11 12.75 -22.72
CA LEU A 162 5.85 13.80 -21.74
C LEU A 162 6.51 13.46 -20.41
N GLU A 163 7.22 14.42 -19.83
CA GLU A 163 7.87 14.31 -18.53
C GLU A 163 7.56 15.56 -17.69
N HIS A 164 7.26 15.39 -16.40
CA HIS A 164 7.08 16.51 -15.47
C HIS A 164 7.59 16.15 -14.07
N THR A 165 8.35 17.06 -13.45
CA THR A 165 8.82 16.95 -12.06
C THR A 165 7.99 17.82 -11.13
N PHE A 166 7.30 17.17 -10.20
CA PHE A 166 6.51 17.78 -9.15
C PHE A 166 7.35 17.93 -7.88
N TYR A 167 7.79 19.15 -7.58
CA TYR A 167 8.42 19.46 -6.30
C TYR A 167 7.38 19.66 -5.19
N PHE A 168 7.72 19.29 -3.97
CA PHE A 168 6.87 19.53 -2.81
C PHE A 168 6.78 21.04 -2.52
N LEU A 169 5.59 21.47 -2.11
CA LEU A 169 5.29 22.88 -1.90
C LEU A 169 5.96 23.42 -0.63
N GLN A 170 6.42 24.66 -0.72
CA GLN A 170 6.69 25.50 0.45
C GLN A 170 5.37 25.96 1.09
N ASP A 171 5.46 26.59 2.27
CA ASP A 171 4.33 27.19 3.00
C ASP A 171 3.18 26.20 3.32
N LYS A 172 3.54 24.99 3.74
CA LYS A 172 2.60 23.96 4.22
C LYS A 172 2.83 23.64 5.71
N PRO A 173 1.85 23.02 6.40
CA PRO A 173 2.03 22.44 7.74
C PRO A 173 3.01 21.25 7.82
N TRP A 174 3.79 21.02 6.76
CA TRP A 174 4.81 19.98 6.59
C TRP A 174 5.94 20.57 5.71
N PRO A 175 7.18 20.09 5.85
CA PRO A 175 8.30 20.60 5.06
C PRO A 175 8.17 20.27 3.56
N ASN A 176 8.96 20.95 2.72
CA ASN A 176 9.03 20.70 1.27
C ASN A 176 9.99 19.54 0.89
N TYR A 177 10.20 18.58 1.80
CA TYR A 177 11.02 17.38 1.58
C TYR A 177 10.51 16.20 2.41
N THR A 178 11.00 15.01 2.10
CA THR A 178 10.83 13.79 2.90
C THR A 178 11.98 12.81 2.59
N TYR A 179 11.84 11.53 2.89
CA TYR A 179 12.89 10.52 2.70
C TYR A 179 12.47 9.36 1.77
N GLN A 180 13.47 8.71 1.18
CA GLN A 180 13.38 7.38 0.60
C GLN A 180 14.05 6.41 1.58
N VAL A 181 13.28 5.49 2.15
CA VAL A 181 13.69 4.69 3.32
C VAL A 181 13.68 3.20 3.01
N PRO A 182 14.81 2.47 3.20
CA PRO A 182 14.77 1.02 3.32
C PRO A 182 13.83 0.64 4.47
N ARG A 183 12.71 -0.01 4.14
CA ARG A 183 11.64 -0.26 5.13
C ARG A 183 12.06 -1.16 6.29
N ALA A 184 13.06 -2.01 6.11
CA ALA A 184 13.63 -2.81 7.18
C ALA A 184 14.20 -1.94 8.32
N ASP A 185 14.96 -0.90 7.97
CA ASP A 185 15.52 0.06 8.92
C ASP A 185 14.43 0.99 9.50
N PHE A 186 13.52 1.48 8.65
CA PHE A 186 12.48 2.41 9.06
C PHE A 186 11.44 1.78 10.00
N ASP A 187 10.97 0.57 9.69
CA ASP A 187 10.02 -0.16 10.54
C ASP A 187 10.69 -0.55 11.87
N ALA A 188 11.97 -0.93 11.87
CA ALA A 188 12.76 -1.18 13.09
C ALA A 188 12.88 0.06 13.97
N LEU A 189 13.29 1.20 13.42
CA LEU A 189 13.39 2.46 14.17
C LEU A 189 12.05 2.87 14.80
N LEU A 190 10.92 2.68 14.11
CA LEU A 190 9.59 2.95 14.66
C LEU A 190 9.20 1.97 15.78
N LEU A 191 9.49 0.68 15.62
CA LEU A 191 9.14 -0.35 16.62
C LEU A 191 10.01 -0.23 17.88
N GLU A 192 11.32 -0.01 17.72
CA GLU A 192 12.24 0.28 18.82
C GLU A 192 11.85 1.54 19.59
N HIS A 193 11.36 2.57 18.88
CA HIS A 193 10.87 3.80 19.52
C HIS A 193 9.58 3.54 20.32
N ALA A 194 8.67 2.72 19.81
CA ALA A 194 7.50 2.28 20.56
C ALA A 194 7.89 1.49 21.83
N GLN A 195 8.89 0.60 21.76
CA GLN A 195 9.45 -0.09 22.94
C GLN A 195 10.04 0.89 23.96
N LYS A 196 10.84 1.87 23.50
CA LYS A 196 11.44 2.92 24.36
C LYS A 196 10.37 3.79 25.06
N LEU A 197 9.17 3.90 24.50
CA LEU A 197 8.01 4.58 25.10
C LEU A 197 7.19 3.69 26.05
N GLY A 198 7.52 2.40 26.21
CA GLY A 198 6.85 1.49 27.14
C GLY A 198 5.83 0.52 26.53
N VAL A 199 5.81 0.36 25.19
CA VAL A 199 5.02 -0.70 24.54
C VAL A 199 5.72 -2.05 24.78
N ASP A 200 5.00 -3.03 25.34
CA ASP A 200 5.43 -4.42 25.33
C ASP A 200 5.35 -4.94 23.89
N VAL A 201 6.48 -5.29 23.30
CA VAL A 201 6.57 -5.78 21.91
C VAL A 201 7.01 -7.23 21.92
N ARG A 202 6.15 -8.11 21.39
CA ARG A 202 6.41 -9.55 21.25
C ARG A 202 6.61 -9.88 19.78
N GLN A 203 7.84 -10.28 19.45
CA GLN A 203 8.23 -10.78 18.14
C GLN A 203 9.33 -11.85 18.29
N PRO A 204 9.34 -12.92 17.47
CA PRO A 204 8.29 -13.32 16.53
C PRO A 204 7.07 -13.91 17.27
N ALA A 205 5.87 -13.41 16.98
CA ALA A 205 4.62 -13.92 17.56
C ALA A 205 3.45 -13.74 16.57
N THR A 206 2.76 -14.83 16.25
CA THR A 206 1.64 -14.84 15.29
C THR A 206 0.30 -14.83 16.02
N VAL A 207 -0.54 -13.82 15.81
CA VAL A 207 -1.94 -13.86 16.28
C VAL A 207 -2.74 -14.86 15.46
N GLU A 208 -3.16 -15.96 16.08
CA GLU A 208 -3.96 -17.01 15.46
C GLU A 208 -5.46 -16.80 15.64
N SER A 209 -5.87 -16.24 16.78
CA SER A 209 -7.27 -16.13 17.21
C SER A 209 -7.55 -14.80 17.93
N VAL A 210 -8.78 -14.30 17.78
CA VAL A 210 -9.32 -13.18 18.57
C VAL A 210 -10.76 -13.49 18.95
N ALA A 211 -11.12 -13.22 20.20
CA ALA A 211 -12.47 -13.38 20.73
C ALA A 211 -12.89 -12.12 21.49
N PHE A 212 -14.11 -11.64 21.27
CA PHE A 212 -14.65 -10.43 21.88
C PHE A 212 -15.81 -10.76 22.82
N ASP A 213 -15.87 -10.05 23.95
CA ASP A 213 -16.96 -10.17 24.92
C ASP A 213 -17.22 -8.83 25.63
N ALA A 214 -18.20 -8.81 26.54
CA ALA A 214 -18.61 -7.61 27.25
C ALA A 214 -17.48 -6.93 28.06
N GLY A 215 -16.47 -7.68 28.51
CA GLY A 215 -15.36 -7.20 29.32
C GLY A 215 -14.09 -6.82 28.54
N GLY A 216 -13.93 -7.25 27.29
CA GLY A 216 -12.65 -7.07 26.57
C GLY A 216 -12.51 -7.88 25.28
N VAL A 217 -11.25 -8.10 24.91
CA VAL A 217 -10.81 -8.95 23.81
C VAL A 217 -9.73 -9.91 24.32
N THR A 218 -9.86 -11.19 23.99
CA THR A 218 -8.83 -12.21 24.21
C THR A 218 -8.14 -12.50 22.89
N VAL A 219 -6.81 -12.51 22.90
CA VAL A 219 -5.96 -12.77 21.74
C VAL A 219 -5.11 -13.99 22.02
N THR A 220 -5.21 -15.03 21.18
CA THR A 220 -4.29 -16.17 21.22
C THR A 220 -3.17 -15.92 20.22
N ALA A 221 -1.94 -15.88 20.72
CA ALA A 221 -0.74 -15.73 19.89
C ALA A 221 0.18 -16.96 20.04
N GLU A 222 0.68 -17.48 18.92
CA GLU A 222 1.73 -18.49 18.87
C GLU A 222 3.10 -17.79 18.83
N SER A 223 4.05 -18.28 19.63
CA SER A 223 5.46 -17.90 19.56
C SER A 223 6.33 -19.08 19.96
N HIS A 224 7.33 -19.42 19.14
CA HIS A 224 8.26 -20.53 19.38
C HIS A 224 7.59 -21.88 19.70
N GLY A 225 6.45 -22.18 19.05
CA GLY A 225 5.65 -23.39 19.26
C GLY A 225 4.75 -23.35 20.50
N GLN A 226 4.73 -22.24 21.26
CA GLN A 226 3.92 -22.06 22.45
C GLN A 226 2.76 -21.10 22.17
N ARG A 227 1.55 -21.49 22.56
CA ARG A 227 0.36 -20.63 22.49
C ARG A 227 0.19 -19.89 23.81
N ASN A 228 0.14 -18.58 23.74
CA ASN A 228 -0.10 -17.69 24.86
C ASN A 228 -1.40 -16.92 24.63
N GLU A 229 -2.25 -16.85 25.65
CA GLU A 229 -3.44 -16.00 25.62
C GLU A 229 -3.18 -14.69 26.36
N VAL A 230 -3.55 -13.59 25.74
CA VAL A 230 -3.46 -12.25 26.35
C VAL A 230 -4.83 -11.60 26.36
N ARG A 231 -5.11 -10.87 27.44
CA ARG A 231 -6.36 -10.14 27.63
C ARG A 231 -6.12 -8.65 27.45
N ALA A 232 -6.96 -7.99 26.65
CA ALA A 232 -6.95 -6.53 26.54
C ALA A 232 -8.37 -5.95 26.64
N ARG A 233 -8.47 -4.64 26.91
CA ARG A 233 -9.76 -3.92 26.88
C ARG A 233 -10.18 -3.57 25.44
N PHE A 234 -9.20 -3.43 24.54
CA PHE A 234 -9.38 -3.00 23.14
C PHE A 234 -8.36 -3.61 22.19
N LEU A 235 -8.70 -3.80 20.90
CA LEU A 235 -7.80 -4.30 19.85
C LEU A 235 -7.61 -3.29 18.70
N VAL A 236 -6.37 -3.17 18.21
CA VAL A 236 -6.01 -2.47 16.97
C VAL A 236 -5.52 -3.49 15.94
N ASP A 237 -6.25 -3.65 14.84
CA ASP A 237 -5.78 -4.41 13.69
C ASP A 237 -4.85 -3.54 12.84
N ALA A 238 -3.55 -3.73 13.04
CA ALA A 238 -2.46 -3.13 12.27
C ALA A 238 -1.76 -4.16 11.38
N SER A 239 -2.40 -5.31 11.09
CA SER A 239 -1.80 -6.48 10.41
C SER A 239 -1.52 -6.26 8.91
N GLY A 240 -1.57 -5.00 8.48
CA GLY A 240 -1.35 -4.57 7.11
C GLY A 240 -2.27 -5.30 6.13
N ARG A 241 -1.67 -5.84 5.07
CA ARG A 241 -2.39 -6.54 4.00
C ARG A 241 -2.95 -7.91 4.41
N ALA A 242 -2.57 -8.46 5.56
CA ALA A 242 -3.27 -9.61 6.13
C ALA A 242 -4.72 -9.20 6.46
N GLY A 243 -4.91 -8.13 7.23
CA GLY A 243 -6.23 -7.61 7.62
C GLY A 243 -7.00 -8.64 8.46
N LEU A 244 -6.43 -9.03 9.59
CA LEU A 244 -6.92 -10.05 10.52
C LEU A 244 -8.43 -10.02 10.74
N LEU A 245 -9.00 -8.86 11.08
CA LEU A 245 -10.43 -8.72 11.36
C LEU A 245 -11.28 -8.85 10.10
N SER A 246 -10.78 -8.35 8.96
CA SER A 246 -11.44 -8.51 7.66
C SER A 246 -11.55 -9.96 7.20
N GLN A 247 -10.67 -10.84 7.69
CA GLN A 247 -10.73 -12.28 7.43
C GLN A 247 -11.58 -13.03 8.46
N LYS A 248 -11.52 -12.64 9.74
CA LYS A 248 -12.17 -13.39 10.84
C LYS A 248 -13.64 -13.02 11.09
N ILE A 249 -13.99 -11.74 10.99
CA ILE A 249 -15.31 -11.20 11.38
C ILE A 249 -15.90 -10.23 10.33
N GLY A 250 -15.30 -10.17 9.15
CA GLY A 250 -15.54 -9.14 8.16
C GLY A 250 -15.55 -9.65 6.73
N ARG A 251 -15.29 -8.74 5.79
CA ARG A 251 -15.09 -9.05 4.37
C ARG A 251 -14.06 -8.11 3.72
N ARG A 252 -13.38 -8.63 2.70
CA ARG A 252 -12.53 -7.86 1.80
C ARG A 252 -13.22 -7.65 0.46
N GLU A 253 -13.53 -6.41 0.14
CA GLU A 253 -14.06 -5.97 -1.14
C GLU A 253 -12.89 -5.58 -2.06
N ARG A 254 -12.63 -6.36 -3.11
CA ARG A 254 -11.63 -5.99 -4.14
C ARG A 254 -12.14 -4.79 -4.94
N ILE A 255 -11.26 -3.85 -5.26
CA ILE A 255 -11.60 -2.72 -6.13
C ILE A 255 -11.54 -3.20 -7.59
N PRO A 256 -12.63 -3.10 -8.37
CA PRO A 256 -12.63 -3.47 -9.79
C PRO A 256 -11.55 -2.73 -10.59
N ASN A 257 -11.09 -3.34 -11.68
CA ASN A 257 -10.12 -2.80 -12.65
C ASN A 257 -8.73 -2.42 -12.09
N LEU A 258 -8.47 -2.65 -10.80
CA LEU A 258 -7.16 -2.46 -10.17
C LEU A 258 -6.49 -3.80 -9.80
N GLY A 259 -6.80 -4.88 -10.51
CA GLY A 259 -6.20 -6.21 -10.31
C GLY A 259 -4.74 -6.26 -10.77
N LYS A 260 -3.82 -5.65 -10.01
CA LYS A 260 -2.41 -5.48 -10.39
C LYS A 260 -1.46 -6.39 -9.62
N VAL A 261 -0.27 -6.54 -10.21
CA VAL A 261 0.91 -7.19 -9.62
C VAL A 261 2.11 -6.25 -9.78
N ALA A 262 2.90 -6.14 -8.74
CA ALA A 262 4.23 -5.54 -8.75
C ALA A 262 5.29 -6.65 -8.80
N LEU A 263 6.27 -6.53 -9.69
CA LEU A 263 7.52 -7.31 -9.66
C LEU A 263 8.67 -6.33 -9.47
N PHE A 264 9.55 -6.56 -8.49
CA PHE A 264 10.54 -5.56 -8.08
C PHE A 264 11.79 -6.17 -7.45
N ALA A 265 12.92 -5.49 -7.62
CA ALA A 265 14.20 -5.84 -7.03
C ALA A 265 15.03 -4.57 -6.74
N HIS A 266 16.04 -4.69 -5.89
CA HIS A 266 16.99 -3.61 -5.64
C HIS A 266 18.21 -3.77 -6.55
N TRP A 267 18.74 -2.65 -7.01
CA TRP A 267 19.87 -2.56 -7.94
C TRP A 267 20.96 -1.64 -7.38
N ARG A 268 22.22 -1.92 -7.70
CA ARG A 268 23.40 -1.07 -7.43
C ARG A 268 23.97 -0.53 -8.74
N GLY A 269 24.50 0.69 -8.74
CA GLY A 269 25.02 1.34 -9.95
C GLY A 269 23.92 1.76 -10.94
N GLY A 270 22.67 1.84 -10.49
CA GLY A 270 21.55 2.35 -11.29
C GLY A 270 21.59 3.88 -11.37
N TRP A 271 21.25 4.43 -12.53
CA TRP A 271 21.30 5.86 -12.82
C TRP A 271 20.68 6.76 -11.73
N ARG A 272 21.37 7.88 -11.49
CA ARG A 272 20.99 8.95 -10.56
C ARG A 272 20.78 10.26 -11.32
N ALA A 273 19.71 10.96 -10.98
CA ALA A 273 19.52 12.33 -11.45
C ALA A 273 20.51 13.27 -10.72
N PRO A 274 20.99 14.35 -11.35
CA PRO A 274 21.94 15.26 -10.73
C PRO A 274 21.29 16.20 -9.70
N GLY A 275 22.06 16.60 -8.69
CA GLY A 275 21.66 17.64 -7.73
C GLY A 275 20.41 17.27 -6.90
N PRO A 276 19.47 18.21 -6.66
CA PRO A 276 18.33 17.95 -5.79
C PRO A 276 17.35 16.91 -6.34
N ASP A 277 17.42 16.58 -7.64
CA ASP A 277 16.61 15.53 -8.24
C ASP A 277 17.10 14.11 -7.92
N GLU A 278 18.32 13.95 -7.38
CA GLU A 278 18.95 12.65 -7.10
C GLU A 278 18.03 11.72 -6.30
N GLY A 279 17.37 12.26 -5.28
CA GLY A 279 16.49 11.52 -4.38
C GLY A 279 15.01 11.52 -4.80
N ASN A 280 14.64 12.10 -5.93
CA ASN A 280 13.25 12.13 -6.37
C ASN A 280 12.81 10.75 -6.89
N ILE A 281 11.63 10.29 -6.46
CA ILE A 281 11.02 9.08 -7.06
C ILE A 281 10.71 9.38 -8.53
N ARG A 282 11.00 8.45 -9.43
CA ARG A 282 10.57 8.53 -10.82
C ARG A 282 9.54 7.45 -11.14
N ILE A 283 8.49 7.83 -11.85
CA ILE A 283 7.42 6.96 -12.32
C ILE A 283 7.49 6.93 -13.84
N TYR A 284 7.84 5.77 -14.41
CA TYR A 284 7.96 5.57 -15.85
C TYR A 284 6.78 4.75 -16.36
N VAL A 285 5.81 5.41 -16.99
CA VAL A 285 4.65 4.78 -17.64
C VAL A 285 5.03 4.29 -19.03
N PHE A 286 4.57 3.10 -19.40
CA PHE A 286 4.76 2.48 -20.71
C PHE A 286 3.56 1.59 -21.06
N GLU A 287 3.54 1.00 -22.26
CA GLU A 287 2.41 0.18 -22.76
C GLU A 287 1.90 -0.89 -21.77
N SER A 288 2.78 -1.66 -21.13
CA SER A 288 2.37 -2.83 -20.32
C SER A 288 2.17 -2.53 -18.82
N GLY A 289 2.40 -1.31 -18.36
CA GLY A 289 2.49 -1.01 -16.94
C GLY A 289 3.11 0.34 -16.61
N TRP A 290 3.62 0.45 -15.39
CA TRP A 290 4.49 1.55 -15.00
C TRP A 290 5.56 1.06 -14.03
N PHE A 291 6.76 1.65 -14.08
CA PHE A 291 7.82 1.39 -13.13
C PHE A 291 7.88 2.47 -12.06
N TRP A 292 8.14 2.09 -10.81
CA TRP A 292 8.80 2.99 -9.86
C TRP A 292 10.31 2.88 -9.99
N TRP A 293 10.97 4.00 -9.70
CA TRP A 293 12.41 4.15 -9.54
C TRP A 293 12.64 4.95 -8.25
N ILE A 294 13.01 4.24 -7.18
CA ILE A 294 13.19 4.81 -5.85
C ILE A 294 14.69 4.79 -5.52
N PRO A 295 15.37 5.96 -5.56
CA PRO A 295 16.77 6.07 -5.16
C PRO A 295 16.89 5.97 -3.63
N LEU A 296 17.65 5.01 -3.13
CA LEU A 296 17.96 4.82 -1.71
C LEU A 296 19.41 5.27 -1.41
N ALA A 297 19.72 5.50 -0.15
CA ALA A 297 21.09 5.78 0.28
C ALA A 297 22.04 4.60 -0.01
N GLY A 298 23.33 4.89 -0.20
CA GLY A 298 24.38 3.86 -0.39
C GLY A 298 24.35 3.16 -1.76
N ASP A 299 24.11 3.92 -2.84
CA ASP A 299 24.04 3.44 -4.23
C ASP A 299 23.12 2.21 -4.38
N ARG A 300 21.89 2.33 -3.87
CA ARG A 300 20.83 1.34 -4.08
C ARG A 300 19.63 1.99 -4.74
N THR A 301 18.97 1.27 -5.65
CA THR A 301 17.76 1.73 -6.31
C THR A 301 16.73 0.62 -6.23
N SER A 302 15.59 0.89 -5.58
CA SER A 302 14.43 0.01 -5.67
C SER A 302 13.73 0.29 -6.99
N VAL A 303 13.65 -0.72 -7.84
CA VAL A 303 13.01 -0.65 -9.16
C VAL A 303 11.92 -1.70 -9.20
N GLY A 304 10.72 -1.31 -9.64
CA GLY A 304 9.57 -2.21 -9.62
C GLY A 304 8.54 -1.91 -10.69
N CYS A 305 8.19 -2.93 -11.49
CA CYS A 305 7.17 -2.86 -12.52
C CYS A 305 5.80 -3.23 -11.93
N VAL A 306 4.85 -2.30 -11.98
CA VAL A 306 3.44 -2.56 -11.69
C VAL A 306 2.69 -2.76 -13.00
N MET A 307 2.08 -3.92 -13.16
CA MET A 307 1.36 -4.36 -14.37
C MET A 307 0.01 -4.99 -14.00
N HIS A 308 -0.86 -5.19 -14.99
CA HIS A 308 -2.12 -5.92 -14.76
C HIS A 308 -1.85 -7.40 -14.48
N ALA A 309 -2.65 -8.02 -13.60
CA ALA A 309 -2.45 -9.41 -13.18
C ALA A 309 -2.61 -10.43 -14.31
N ARG A 310 -3.27 -10.09 -15.43
CA ARG A 310 -3.27 -10.98 -16.61
C ARG A 310 -1.87 -11.11 -17.21
N THR A 311 -1.09 -10.03 -17.28
CA THR A 311 0.27 -10.03 -17.86
C THR A 311 1.17 -11.05 -17.15
N VAL A 312 0.93 -11.29 -15.86
CA VAL A 312 1.65 -12.31 -15.07
C VAL A 312 1.07 -13.72 -15.24
N ARG A 313 -0.23 -13.88 -15.49
CA ARG A 313 -0.88 -15.19 -15.73
C ARG A 313 -0.65 -15.71 -17.14
N ASP A 314 -0.62 -14.81 -18.11
CA ASP A 314 -0.53 -15.10 -19.55
C ASP A 314 0.93 -15.26 -19.99
N TRP A 315 1.89 -15.04 -19.07
CA TRP A 315 3.33 -15.22 -19.27
C TRP A 315 3.74 -16.68 -19.02
N GLY A 316 4.41 -17.29 -20.00
CA GLY A 316 4.76 -18.72 -19.99
C GLY A 316 6.05 -19.09 -19.23
N GLU A 317 6.81 -18.13 -18.71
CA GLU A 317 8.10 -18.36 -18.05
C GLU A 317 8.14 -17.86 -16.59
N THR A 318 9.34 -17.73 -16.02
CA THR A 318 9.55 -17.26 -14.65
C THR A 318 9.21 -15.78 -14.46
N ARG A 319 8.93 -15.38 -13.21
CA ARG A 319 8.76 -13.97 -12.83
C ARG A 319 10.02 -13.13 -13.06
N GLU A 320 11.20 -13.74 -12.90
CA GLU A 320 12.50 -13.14 -13.22
C GLU A 320 12.57 -12.77 -14.72
N ALA A 321 12.20 -13.71 -15.60
CA ALA A 321 12.14 -13.46 -17.04
C ALA A 321 11.13 -12.37 -17.41
N LEU A 322 9.92 -12.40 -16.81
CA LEU A 322 8.91 -11.36 -17.01
C LEU A 322 9.40 -9.98 -16.56
N TYR A 323 10.05 -9.90 -15.40
CA TYR A 323 10.59 -8.64 -14.86
C TYR A 323 11.67 -8.06 -15.79
N ARG A 324 12.60 -8.88 -16.27
CA ARG A 324 13.63 -8.49 -17.25
C ARG A 324 13.03 -8.05 -18.58
N GLU A 325 12.00 -8.74 -19.08
CA GLU A 325 11.30 -8.34 -20.30
C GLU A 325 10.55 -7.00 -20.12
N MET A 326 9.92 -6.75 -18.96
CA MET A 326 9.31 -5.45 -18.69
C MET A 326 10.36 -4.33 -18.60
N ILE A 327 11.53 -4.58 -17.99
CA ILE A 327 12.65 -3.62 -18.00
C ILE A 327 13.03 -3.29 -19.44
N ARG A 328 13.23 -4.30 -20.30
CA ARG A 328 13.58 -4.13 -21.71
C ARG A 328 12.55 -3.32 -22.52
N ARG A 329 11.26 -3.39 -22.16
CA ARG A 329 10.16 -2.62 -22.80
C ARG A 329 10.09 -1.16 -22.35
N CYS A 330 10.60 -0.84 -21.16
CA CYS A 330 10.61 0.52 -20.63
C CYS A 330 12.00 1.16 -20.82
N ARG A 331 12.17 1.92 -21.92
CA ARG A 331 13.46 2.45 -22.40
C ARG A 331 14.26 3.16 -21.30
N ARG A 332 13.63 4.07 -20.57
CA ARG A 332 14.26 4.82 -19.47
C ARG A 332 14.78 3.93 -18.34
N VAL A 333 14.11 2.80 -18.07
CA VAL A 333 14.51 1.84 -17.03
C VAL A 333 15.63 0.95 -17.54
N ALA A 334 15.56 0.48 -18.79
CA ALA A 334 16.65 -0.27 -19.43
C ALA A 334 17.94 0.57 -19.54
N GLU A 335 17.84 1.82 -20.01
CA GLU A 335 18.92 2.80 -20.04
C GLU A 335 19.48 3.06 -18.64
N GLY A 336 18.60 3.30 -17.65
CA GLY A 336 19.01 3.59 -16.28
C GLY A 336 19.67 2.42 -15.55
N LEU A 337 19.41 1.17 -15.97
CA LEU A 337 20.03 -0.04 -15.43
C LEU A 337 21.21 -0.56 -16.27
N GLN A 338 21.67 0.19 -17.29
CA GLN A 338 22.81 -0.21 -18.09
C GLN A 338 24.09 -0.24 -17.23
N GLY A 339 24.63 -1.44 -17.00
CA GLY A 339 25.79 -1.66 -16.12
C GLY A 339 25.44 -1.80 -14.63
N ALA A 340 24.17 -1.67 -14.25
CA ALA A 340 23.71 -1.87 -12.89
C ALA A 340 23.63 -3.37 -12.53
N GLN A 341 23.85 -3.69 -11.26
CA GLN A 341 23.77 -5.05 -10.72
C GLN A 341 22.50 -5.22 -9.88
N GLN A 342 21.69 -6.24 -10.15
CA GLN A 342 20.60 -6.64 -9.25
C GLN A 342 21.19 -7.24 -7.97
N VAL A 343 20.78 -6.73 -6.80
CA VAL A 343 21.32 -7.10 -5.47
C VAL A 343 20.30 -7.77 -4.55
N THR A 344 19.08 -8.03 -5.03
CA THR A 344 18.08 -8.88 -4.39
C THR A 344 17.51 -9.87 -5.39
N GLU A 345 16.72 -10.84 -4.92
CA GLU A 345 15.78 -11.55 -5.80
C GLU A 345 14.68 -10.61 -6.33
N VAL A 346 13.92 -11.09 -7.33
CA VAL A 346 12.68 -10.42 -7.77
C VAL A 346 11.54 -10.80 -6.85
N HIS A 347 11.18 -9.86 -5.99
CA HIS A 347 10.00 -9.94 -5.13
C HIS A 347 8.73 -9.71 -5.96
N SER A 348 7.60 -10.25 -5.49
CA SER A 348 6.31 -10.18 -6.19
C SER A 348 5.20 -9.84 -5.21
N GLU A 349 4.39 -8.83 -5.56
CA GLU A 349 3.30 -8.36 -4.71
C GLU A 349 2.01 -8.18 -5.50
N ALA A 350 0.91 -8.77 -5.02
CA ALA A 350 -0.32 -8.92 -5.82
C ALA A 350 -1.60 -8.62 -5.02
N SER A 351 -2.69 -8.34 -5.76
CA SER A 351 -4.04 -8.19 -5.21
C SER A 351 -4.16 -7.16 -4.08
N PHE A 352 -3.35 -6.10 -4.14
CA PHE A 352 -3.29 -5.06 -3.10
C PHE A 352 -4.47 -4.08 -3.15
N SER A 353 -5.28 -4.06 -4.21
CA SER A 353 -6.36 -3.08 -4.39
C SER A 353 -7.69 -3.54 -3.76
N TYR A 354 -7.95 -3.13 -2.51
CA TYR A 354 -9.14 -3.56 -1.76
C TYR A 354 -9.60 -2.55 -0.71
N ARG A 355 -10.80 -2.77 -0.19
CA ARG A 355 -11.33 -2.19 1.04
C ARG A 355 -11.77 -3.32 1.97
N ASN A 356 -11.50 -3.17 3.25
CA ASN A 356 -11.95 -4.10 4.29
C ASN A 356 -13.11 -3.47 5.07
N THR A 357 -14.06 -4.31 5.47
CA THR A 357 -15.08 -3.97 6.47
C THR A 357 -15.20 -5.12 7.47
N PRO A 358 -15.55 -4.86 8.74
CA PRO A 358 -15.68 -3.55 9.38
C PRO A 358 -14.33 -2.85 9.61
N VAL A 359 -14.32 -1.51 9.59
CA VAL A 359 -13.15 -0.69 9.99
C VAL A 359 -13.15 -0.43 11.51
N VAL A 360 -14.33 -0.42 12.12
CA VAL A 360 -14.56 -0.20 13.55
C VAL A 360 -15.64 -1.14 14.06
N GLY A 361 -15.57 -1.52 15.33
CA GLY A 361 -16.58 -2.32 15.99
C GLY A 361 -16.51 -2.18 17.49
N ASP A 362 -17.29 -3.00 18.20
CA ASP A 362 -17.25 -3.05 19.65
C ASP A 362 -15.86 -3.58 20.08
N ARG A 363 -15.13 -2.76 20.84
CA ARG A 363 -13.77 -3.06 21.33
C ARG A 363 -12.67 -3.23 20.26
N PHE A 364 -12.89 -2.82 19.01
CA PHE A 364 -11.82 -2.82 18.01
C PHE A 364 -11.89 -1.70 16.96
N LEU A 365 -10.75 -1.43 16.32
CA LEU A 365 -10.66 -0.77 15.01
C LEU A 365 -9.47 -1.30 14.20
N ALA A 366 -9.46 -1.03 12.90
CA ALA A 366 -8.34 -1.31 12.00
C ALA A 366 -7.57 -0.02 11.62
N VAL A 367 -6.27 -0.13 11.31
CA VAL A 367 -5.38 0.96 10.89
C VAL A 367 -4.58 0.61 9.62
N GLY A 368 -4.18 1.61 8.85
CA GLY A 368 -3.37 1.46 7.64
C GLY A 368 -3.96 0.51 6.60
N ASP A 369 -3.13 -0.34 6.01
CA ASP A 369 -3.54 -1.31 4.99
C ASP A 369 -4.60 -2.32 5.48
N ALA A 370 -4.77 -2.51 6.80
CA ALA A 370 -5.86 -3.33 7.34
C ALA A 370 -7.24 -2.70 7.09
N ILE A 371 -7.31 -1.39 6.81
CA ILE A 371 -8.52 -0.68 6.36
C ILE A 371 -8.69 -0.85 4.85
N ALA A 372 -7.70 -0.43 4.07
CA ALA A 372 -7.74 -0.44 2.61
C ALA A 372 -6.36 -0.16 2.02
N PHE A 373 -6.13 -0.66 0.81
CA PHE A 373 -5.02 -0.24 -0.05
C PHE A 373 -5.54 -0.10 -1.49
N VAL A 374 -4.93 0.78 -2.28
CA VAL A 374 -5.35 1.05 -3.67
C VAL A 374 -4.24 0.77 -4.65
N ASP A 375 -3.20 1.61 -4.65
CA ASP A 375 -2.13 1.54 -5.63
C ASP A 375 -0.90 2.33 -5.11
N PRO A 376 0.33 1.82 -5.29
CA PRO A 376 1.53 2.49 -4.77
C PRO A 376 1.95 3.76 -5.55
N ILE A 377 1.34 4.09 -6.69
CA ILE A 377 1.84 5.13 -7.61
C ILE A 377 2.08 6.52 -7.00
N PHE A 378 1.30 6.90 -5.97
CA PHE A 378 1.47 8.16 -5.24
C PHE A 378 2.12 8.01 -3.87
N SER A 379 2.72 6.87 -3.55
CA SER A 379 3.51 6.65 -2.34
C SER A 379 2.77 6.90 -1.00
N GLY A 380 1.44 6.87 -1.00
CA GLY A 380 0.63 7.28 0.16
C GLY A 380 0.57 6.29 1.33
N GLY A 381 0.96 5.03 1.14
CA GLY A 381 0.72 3.94 2.09
C GLY A 381 1.27 4.19 3.50
N VAL A 382 2.55 4.54 3.63
CA VAL A 382 3.16 4.79 4.96
C VAL A 382 2.54 6.00 5.65
N HIS A 383 2.22 7.07 4.92
CA HIS A 383 1.51 8.23 5.48
C HIS A 383 0.12 7.84 6.00
N ILE A 384 -0.67 7.11 5.21
CA ILE A 384 -2.00 6.60 5.60
C ILE A 384 -1.89 5.71 6.84
N ALA A 385 -0.91 4.81 6.87
CA ALA A 385 -0.64 3.91 7.99
C ALA A 385 -0.37 4.67 9.29
N MET A 386 0.60 5.59 9.29
CA MET A 386 0.95 6.37 10.48
C MET A 386 -0.17 7.33 10.89
N GLN A 387 -0.81 8.00 9.93
CA GLN A 387 -1.86 8.99 10.21
C GLN A 387 -3.13 8.33 10.77
N SER A 388 -3.50 7.16 10.28
CA SER A 388 -4.60 6.37 10.87
C SER A 388 -4.22 5.77 12.22
N GLY A 389 -2.95 5.41 12.46
CA GLY A 389 -2.44 5.02 13.78
C GLY A 389 -2.55 6.15 14.82
N GLU A 390 -2.16 7.38 14.49
CA GLU A 390 -2.30 8.55 15.37
C GLU A 390 -3.78 8.88 15.67
N LEU A 391 -4.66 8.80 14.66
CA LEU A 391 -6.09 9.02 14.81
C LEU A 391 -6.75 7.93 15.67
N ALA A 392 -6.30 6.67 15.53
CA ALA A 392 -6.75 5.55 16.32
C ALA A 392 -6.36 5.70 17.79
N ALA A 393 -5.09 6.00 18.07
CA ALA A 393 -4.59 6.18 19.43
C ALA A 393 -5.42 7.22 20.20
N ARG A 394 -5.71 8.38 19.59
CA ARG A 394 -6.58 9.41 20.19
C ARG A 394 -8.01 8.93 20.47
N ALA A 395 -8.61 8.20 19.53
CA ALA A 395 -9.98 7.70 19.70
C ALA A 395 -10.08 6.61 20.80
N ILE A 396 -9.05 5.75 20.89
CA ILE A 396 -8.96 4.65 21.86
C ILE A 396 -8.64 5.18 23.26
N ASP A 397 -7.70 6.13 23.38
CA ASP A 397 -7.40 6.79 24.65
C ASP A 397 -8.67 7.41 25.28
N GLN A 398 -9.44 8.16 24.49
CA GLN A 398 -10.73 8.69 24.93
C GLN A 398 -11.74 7.59 25.30
N ALA A 399 -11.76 6.46 24.58
CA ALA A 399 -12.64 5.33 24.89
C ALA A 399 -12.26 4.64 26.22
N LEU A 400 -10.97 4.50 26.50
CA LEU A 400 -10.42 3.94 27.73
C LEU A 400 -10.70 4.83 28.95
N THR A 401 -10.61 6.16 28.79
CA THR A 401 -11.00 7.15 29.81
C THR A 401 -12.48 7.09 30.14
N ASP A 402 -13.34 7.07 29.11
CA ASP A 402 -14.79 7.04 29.29
C ASP A 402 -15.35 5.66 29.70
N GLY A 403 -14.56 4.59 29.58
CA GLY A 403 -15.02 3.21 29.75
C GLY A 403 -16.03 2.74 28.70
N ARG A 404 -16.12 3.43 27.55
CA ARG A 404 -17.14 3.21 26.51
C ARG A 404 -16.50 2.77 25.20
N PHE A 405 -16.84 1.57 24.73
CA PHE A 405 -16.14 0.86 23.65
C PHE A 405 -17.05 0.44 22.48
N GLU A 406 -18.29 0.93 22.42
CA GLU A 406 -19.22 0.57 21.36
C GLU A 406 -18.81 1.18 20.00
N ALA A 407 -19.04 0.45 18.91
CA ALA A 407 -18.65 0.79 17.54
C ALA A 407 -19.01 2.24 17.14
N ARG A 408 -20.19 2.71 17.57
CA ARG A 408 -20.71 4.07 17.33
C ARG A 408 -19.77 5.19 17.80
N ARG A 409 -18.93 4.94 18.80
CA ARG A 409 -17.92 5.90 19.29
C ARG A 409 -16.86 6.17 18.23
N PHE A 410 -16.47 5.13 17.49
CA PHE A 410 -15.38 5.17 16.52
C PHE A 410 -15.84 5.59 15.11
N THR A 411 -17.14 5.83 14.88
CA THR A 411 -17.66 6.34 13.60
C THR A 411 -17.08 7.72 13.23
N ALA A 412 -16.58 8.50 14.20
CA ALA A 412 -15.84 9.73 13.92
C ALA A 412 -14.44 9.45 13.33
N TYR A 413 -13.72 8.49 13.92
CA TYR A 413 -12.44 7.98 13.42
C TYR A 413 -12.58 7.45 11.98
N GLU A 414 -13.55 6.56 11.74
CA GLU A 414 -13.81 5.98 10.43
C GLU A 414 -14.11 7.06 9.37
N ARG A 415 -14.96 8.05 9.72
CA ARG A 415 -15.26 9.19 8.83
C ARG A 415 -14.02 10.03 8.52
N HIS A 416 -13.13 10.25 9.48
CA HIS A 416 -11.89 11.01 9.24
C HIS A 416 -10.95 10.24 8.30
N VAL A 417 -10.77 8.93 8.53
CA VAL A 417 -9.92 8.10 7.68
C VAL A 417 -10.45 8.03 6.25
N TRP A 418 -11.74 7.74 6.04
CA TRP A 418 -12.32 7.76 4.69
C TRP A 418 -12.31 9.15 4.05
N GLY A 419 -12.41 10.22 4.85
CA GLY A 419 -12.23 11.60 4.41
C GLY A 419 -10.84 11.86 3.82
N GLY A 420 -9.78 11.40 4.49
CA GLY A 420 -8.40 11.49 4.03
C GLY A 420 -8.06 10.56 2.86
N LEU A 421 -8.63 9.35 2.84
CA LEU A 421 -8.45 8.39 1.74
C LEU A 421 -9.14 8.80 0.43
N ARG A 422 -10.34 9.39 0.51
CA ARG A 422 -11.19 9.65 -0.68
C ARG A 422 -10.49 10.46 -1.79
N PRO A 423 -9.70 11.52 -1.51
CA PRO A 423 -8.88 12.19 -2.53
C PRO A 423 -7.88 11.25 -3.20
N PHE A 424 -7.09 10.47 -2.45
CA PHE A 424 -6.13 9.51 -3.01
C PHE A 424 -6.80 8.49 -3.93
N PHE A 425 -7.89 7.85 -3.48
CA PHE A 425 -8.66 6.91 -4.33
C PHE A 425 -9.12 7.56 -5.64
N ARG A 426 -9.62 8.80 -5.58
CA ARG A 426 -10.09 9.54 -6.76
C ARG A 426 -8.95 9.90 -7.71
N PHE A 427 -7.80 10.30 -7.17
CA PHE A 427 -6.60 10.58 -7.96
C PHE A 427 -6.05 9.32 -8.63
N ILE A 428 -5.93 8.21 -7.90
CA ILE A 428 -5.42 6.94 -8.43
C ILE A 428 -6.30 6.43 -9.56
N HIS A 429 -7.62 6.36 -9.34
CA HIS A 429 -8.54 5.90 -10.40
C HIS A 429 -8.50 6.83 -11.63
N LYS A 430 -8.38 8.15 -11.43
CA LYS A 430 -8.27 9.10 -12.54
C LYS A 430 -6.92 9.10 -13.24
N TYR A 431 -5.81 8.82 -12.55
CA TYR A 431 -4.47 8.82 -13.14
C TYR A 431 -4.35 7.89 -14.35
N TYR A 432 -5.07 6.77 -14.31
CA TYR A 432 -5.07 5.78 -15.39
C TYR A 432 -5.85 6.23 -16.64
N GLU A 433 -6.74 7.21 -16.54
CA GLU A 433 -7.43 7.78 -17.72
C GLU A 433 -6.46 8.62 -18.58
N PRO A 434 -6.28 8.35 -19.89
CA PRO A 434 -5.26 9.03 -20.69
C PRO A 434 -5.47 10.56 -20.80
N ALA A 435 -6.74 11.00 -20.70
CA ALA A 435 -7.11 12.41 -20.67
C ALA A 435 -6.65 13.13 -19.40
N PHE A 436 -6.59 12.42 -18.27
CA PHE A 436 -6.13 12.95 -16.99
C PHE A 436 -4.61 12.84 -16.88
N LEU A 437 -4.00 11.74 -17.35
CA LEU A 437 -2.54 11.61 -17.40
C LEU A 437 -1.90 12.74 -18.23
N GLU A 438 -2.44 13.06 -19.40
CA GLU A 438 -1.94 14.17 -20.22
C GLU A 438 -2.11 15.53 -19.52
N LEU A 439 -3.26 15.75 -18.85
CA LEU A 439 -3.51 16.98 -18.08
C LEU A 439 -2.58 17.10 -16.87
N PHE A 440 -2.23 15.97 -16.25
CA PHE A 440 -1.32 15.87 -15.12
C PHE A 440 0.13 16.12 -15.55
N LEU A 441 0.57 15.56 -16.70
CA LEU A 441 1.91 15.78 -17.25
C LEU A 441 2.10 17.15 -17.94
N LYS A 442 1.01 17.87 -18.25
CA LYS A 442 1.02 19.25 -18.74
C LYS A 442 0.30 20.19 -17.74
N PRO A 443 0.77 20.31 -16.49
CA PRO A 443 0.05 21.05 -15.47
C PRO A 443 0.04 22.54 -15.81
N LYS A 444 -1.16 23.13 -15.87
CA LYS A 444 -1.34 24.59 -15.94
C LYS A 444 -1.56 25.12 -14.54
N ALA A 445 -0.79 26.15 -14.15
CA ALA A 445 -0.92 26.86 -12.87
C ALA A 445 -2.20 27.72 -12.76
N ALA A 446 -3.28 27.32 -13.43
CA ALA A 446 -4.57 27.99 -13.39
C ALA A 446 -5.33 27.61 -12.10
N PHE A 447 -5.93 28.60 -11.44
CA PHE A 447 -6.85 28.43 -10.31
C PHE A 447 -6.32 27.56 -9.15
N GLY A 448 -5.00 27.52 -8.93
CA GLY A 448 -4.38 26.74 -7.85
C GLY A 448 -4.54 25.22 -7.98
N MET A 449 -4.80 24.69 -9.18
CA MET A 449 -4.99 23.24 -9.38
C MET A 449 -3.73 22.44 -9.03
N VAL A 450 -2.55 22.91 -9.46
CA VAL A 450 -1.26 22.26 -9.16
C VAL A 450 -1.03 22.18 -7.65
N ASP A 451 -1.25 23.29 -6.95
CA ASP A 451 -1.12 23.37 -5.49
C ASP A 451 -2.05 22.39 -4.77
N ALA A 452 -3.29 22.25 -5.26
CA ALA A 452 -4.29 21.36 -4.67
C ALA A 452 -3.96 19.88 -4.92
N VAL A 453 -3.43 19.54 -6.11
CA VAL A 453 -2.88 18.22 -6.43
C VAL A 453 -1.70 17.91 -5.51
N LEU A 454 -0.68 18.76 -5.49
CA LEU A 454 0.52 18.61 -4.65
C LEU A 454 0.18 18.54 -3.16
N SER A 455 -0.82 19.28 -2.69
CA SER A 455 -1.27 19.20 -1.29
C SER A 455 -1.85 17.81 -0.96
N VAL A 456 -2.59 17.17 -1.86
CA VAL A 456 -3.05 15.78 -1.69
C VAL A 456 -1.87 14.81 -1.80
N LEU A 457 -1.03 14.95 -2.83
CA LEU A 457 0.14 14.10 -3.07
C LEU A 457 1.24 14.24 -2.01
N SER A 458 1.16 15.24 -1.12
CA SER A 458 2.03 15.37 0.05
C SER A 458 1.45 14.76 1.34
N GLY A 459 0.20 14.26 1.32
CA GLY A 459 -0.53 13.72 2.49
C GLY A 459 -1.56 14.69 3.12
N GLY A 460 -1.65 15.94 2.66
CA GLY A 460 -2.51 16.98 3.23
C GLY A 460 -4.02 16.69 3.25
N ALA A 461 -4.48 15.63 2.58
CA ALA A 461 -5.88 15.20 2.63
C ALA A 461 -6.37 14.86 4.06
N PHE A 462 -5.50 14.34 4.93
CA PHE A 462 -5.84 14.00 6.32
C PHE A 462 -5.77 15.18 7.30
N LEU A 463 -4.95 16.19 6.98
CA LEU A 463 -4.74 17.40 7.79
C LEU A 463 -5.77 18.50 7.50
N GLY A 464 -6.65 18.26 6.53
CA GLY A 464 -7.71 19.18 6.11
C GLY A 464 -7.31 20.04 4.91
N MET A 465 -8.16 20.03 3.88
CA MET A 465 -7.99 20.90 2.71
C MET A 465 -8.79 22.19 2.86
N SER A 466 -8.17 23.32 2.54
CA SER A 466 -8.84 24.63 2.46
C SER A 466 -9.98 24.61 1.43
N TRP A 467 -10.97 25.50 1.58
CA TRP A 467 -12.08 25.59 0.63
C TRP A 467 -11.59 25.86 -0.81
N ARG A 468 -10.53 26.69 -0.94
CA ARG A 468 -9.87 26.97 -2.22
C ARG A 468 -9.32 25.68 -2.85
N ALA A 469 -8.53 24.91 -2.12
CA ALA A 469 -8.00 23.63 -2.62
C ALA A 469 -9.12 22.64 -3.01
N ARG A 470 -10.22 22.57 -2.23
CA ARG A 470 -11.39 21.75 -2.60
C ARG A 470 -12.04 22.22 -3.90
N ALA A 471 -12.21 23.53 -4.09
CA ALA A 471 -12.74 24.12 -5.31
C ALA A 471 -11.83 23.86 -6.52
N SER A 472 -10.51 24.03 -6.37
CA SER A 472 -9.51 23.73 -7.40
C SER A 472 -9.53 22.25 -7.81
N LEU A 473 -9.68 21.32 -6.86
CA LEU A 473 -9.87 19.89 -7.16
C LEU A 473 -11.19 19.63 -7.91
N LEU A 474 -12.29 20.25 -7.48
CA LEU A 474 -13.58 20.13 -8.18
C LEU A 474 -13.47 20.63 -9.62
N LEU A 475 -12.79 21.75 -9.86
CA LEU A 475 -12.51 22.29 -11.19
C LEU A 475 -11.65 21.34 -12.02
N LEU A 476 -10.52 20.87 -11.49
CA LEU A 476 -9.63 19.90 -12.13
C LEU A 476 -10.39 18.66 -12.61
N PHE A 477 -11.17 18.03 -11.73
CA PHE A 477 -11.93 16.84 -12.09
C PHE A 477 -13.12 17.13 -13.03
N SER A 478 -13.59 18.39 -13.10
CA SER A 478 -14.61 18.81 -14.07
C SER A 478 -13.99 19.00 -15.45
N ILE A 479 -12.84 19.66 -15.54
CA ILE A 479 -12.04 19.77 -16.77
C ILE A 479 -11.68 18.38 -17.29
N ALA A 480 -11.23 17.45 -16.43
CA ALA A 480 -10.94 16.08 -16.83
C ALA A 480 -12.15 15.36 -17.45
N ARG A 481 -13.36 15.52 -16.89
CA ARG A 481 -14.60 14.96 -17.47
C ARG A 481 -14.92 15.56 -18.84
N VAL A 482 -14.76 16.87 -19.01
CA VAL A 482 -14.97 17.54 -20.31
C VAL A 482 -13.93 17.06 -21.33
N ASN A 483 -12.66 16.90 -20.95
CA ASN A 483 -11.62 16.34 -21.82
C ASN A 483 -11.92 14.89 -22.25
N VAL A 484 -12.42 14.05 -21.35
CA VAL A 484 -12.87 12.68 -21.69
C VAL A 484 -14.04 12.72 -22.69
N TRP A 485 -15.03 13.59 -22.49
CA TRP A 485 -16.14 13.75 -23.43
C TRP A 485 -15.68 14.25 -24.81
N MET A 486 -14.79 15.24 -24.86
CA MET A 486 -14.22 15.74 -26.12
C MET A 486 -13.40 14.68 -26.85
N ARG A 487 -12.56 13.90 -26.14
CA ARG A 487 -11.81 12.78 -26.73
C ARG A 487 -12.75 11.72 -27.31
N ARG A 488 -13.80 11.33 -26.58
CA ARG A 488 -14.82 10.39 -27.08
C ARG A 488 -15.50 10.91 -28.34
N ARG A 489 -15.86 12.20 -28.39
CA ARG A 489 -16.45 12.85 -29.57
C ARG A 489 -15.49 12.90 -30.78
N ALA A 490 -14.19 12.97 -30.52
CA ALA A 490 -13.13 12.94 -31.54
C ALA A 490 -12.70 11.52 -31.95
N GLY A 491 -13.35 10.46 -31.45
CA GLY A 491 -12.98 9.06 -31.73
C GLY A 491 -11.65 8.62 -31.08
N LEU A 492 -11.11 9.40 -30.14
CA LEU A 492 -9.84 9.11 -29.48
C LEU A 492 -10.06 8.16 -28.28
N PRO A 493 -9.08 7.29 -27.95
CA PRO A 493 -9.15 6.43 -26.77
C PRO A 493 -9.37 7.23 -25.48
N VAL A 494 -10.38 6.79 -24.72
CA VAL A 494 -10.75 7.32 -23.40
C VAL A 494 -10.55 6.31 -22.27
N GLU A 495 -10.49 5.03 -22.60
CA GLU A 495 -10.19 3.94 -21.67
C GLU A 495 -8.69 3.93 -21.32
N SER A 496 -8.38 3.47 -20.13
CA SER A 496 -7.03 3.48 -19.59
C SER A 496 -6.10 2.52 -20.34
N ARG A 497 -4.92 3.03 -20.73
CA ARG A 497 -3.79 2.22 -21.25
C ARG A 497 -3.34 1.12 -20.27
N LEU A 498 -3.76 1.21 -19.01
CA LEU A 498 -3.35 0.38 -17.88
C LEU A 498 -4.53 -0.36 -17.22
N GLU A 499 -5.74 -0.29 -17.81
CA GLU A 499 -6.92 -1.08 -17.43
C GLU A 499 -7.34 -2.08 -18.53
N TRP A 500 -6.86 -1.95 -19.78
CA TRP A 500 -6.85 -3.06 -20.74
C TRP A 500 -6.33 -4.30 -20.04
#